data_AF-A0A9D8G267-F1
#
_entry.id   AF-A0A9D8G267-F1
#
_cell.length_a   1.000
_cell.length_b   1.000
_cell.length_c   1.000
_cell.angle_alpha   90.00
_cell.angle_beta   90.00
_cell.angle_gamma   90.00
#
_symmetry.space_group_name_H-M   'P 1'
#
loop_
_entity.id
_entity.type
_entity.pdbx_description
1 polymer ?
#
loop_
_entity_poly.entity_id
_entity_poly.type
_entity_poly.pdbx_seq_one_letter_code
_entity_poly.pdbx_strand_id
1 'polypeptide(L)'
;MTRRHDVCERILAPLDGSGLAERSLAYAEALARRPTSEVILFTVCKPGEALERPFTAYLEKKASELQASGIRARFSIAKGNDAGDEILRAAEREKVDLIALSSHGRSGYKNWAMGKVTTEVLQRSRTPVFLVHSLDPEVEPVPGGFKKILALLDGSKFAEEILPHVQGLAKANQGQVILLRVIEPGGIPQT
;
A
#
# COMPACT_ATOMS: atom_id res chain seq x y z
N MET A 1 26.89 -6.21 5.31
CA MET A 1 25.82 -7.13 5.75
C MET A 1 24.49 -6.44 5.51
N THR A 2 23.94 -6.56 4.30
CA THR A 2 22.68 -5.93 3.90
C THR A 2 21.55 -6.80 4.44
N ARG A 3 20.70 -6.27 5.32
CA ARG A 3 19.47 -6.98 5.74
C ARG A 3 18.71 -7.38 4.49
N ARG A 4 18.31 -8.65 4.39
CA ARG A 4 17.25 -9.07 3.48
C ARG A 4 15.99 -8.34 3.94
N HIS A 5 15.70 -7.19 3.34
CA HIS A 5 14.41 -6.54 3.53
C HIS A 5 13.42 -7.30 2.64
N ASP A 6 12.88 -8.39 3.17
CA ASP A 6 11.67 -8.96 2.58
C ASP A 6 10.56 -7.93 2.77
N VAL A 7 10.15 -7.32 1.66
CA VAL A 7 9.06 -6.36 1.65
C VAL A 7 7.77 -7.08 2.06
N CYS A 8 6.91 -6.39 2.81
CA CYS A 8 5.61 -6.85 3.32
C CYS A 8 5.62 -7.67 4.64
N GLU A 9 6.62 -7.55 5.52
CA GLU A 9 6.50 -8.10 6.88
C GLU A 9 5.55 -7.28 7.74
N ARG A 10 5.56 -5.96 7.60
CA ARG A 10 4.59 -5.08 8.29
C ARG A 10 3.98 -4.10 7.32
N ILE A 11 2.68 -4.25 7.12
CA ILE A 11 1.90 -3.44 6.18
C ILE A 11 1.02 -2.49 6.98
N LEU A 12 1.20 -1.19 6.81
CA LEU A 12 0.26 -0.19 7.32
C LEU A 12 -0.86 0.00 6.30
N ALA A 13 -2.11 -0.18 6.70
CA ALA A 13 -3.28 0.03 5.86
C ALA A 13 -4.15 1.16 6.44
N PRO A 14 -3.98 2.41 5.97
CA PRO A 14 -4.81 3.53 6.39
C PRO A 14 -6.26 3.38 5.91
N LEU A 15 -7.21 3.58 6.81
CA LEU A 15 -8.65 3.50 6.57
C LEU A 15 -9.37 4.73 7.13
N ASP A 16 -10.39 5.19 6.41
CA ASP A 16 -11.26 6.31 6.78
C ASP A 16 -12.73 5.89 6.94
N GLY A 17 -13.01 4.58 6.92
CA GLY A 17 -14.36 4.01 6.95
C GLY A 17 -15.08 4.04 5.59
N SER A 18 -14.45 4.55 4.53
CA SER A 18 -15.00 4.50 3.18
C SER A 18 -14.71 3.16 2.50
N GLY A 19 -15.65 2.69 1.67
CA GLY A 19 -15.44 1.51 0.83
C GLY A 19 -14.28 1.67 -0.17
N LEU A 20 -13.89 2.92 -0.50
CA LEU A 20 -12.71 3.18 -1.33
C LEU A 20 -11.42 2.84 -0.60
N ALA A 21 -11.27 3.26 0.66
CA ALA A 21 -10.11 2.92 1.48
C ALA A 21 -10.01 1.41 1.72
N GLU A 22 -11.14 0.74 1.96
CA GLU A 22 -11.18 -0.71 2.18
C GLU A 22 -10.63 -1.54 1.02
N ARG A 23 -10.61 -1.02 -0.21
CA ARG A 23 -10.03 -1.75 -1.34
C ARG A 23 -8.56 -2.06 -1.14
N SER A 24 -7.80 -1.21 -0.44
CA SER A 24 -6.40 -1.53 -0.16
C SER A 24 -6.25 -2.71 0.79
N LEU A 25 -7.24 -3.02 1.62
CA LEU A 25 -7.21 -4.16 2.55
C LEU A 25 -7.14 -5.49 1.83
N ALA A 26 -7.93 -5.64 0.78
CA ALA A 26 -8.01 -6.90 0.09
C ALA A 26 -6.68 -7.22 -0.66
N TYR A 27 -5.93 -6.19 -1.05
CA TYR A 27 -4.54 -6.34 -1.51
C TYR A 27 -3.55 -6.51 -0.36
N ALA A 28 -3.71 -5.81 0.76
CA ALA A 28 -2.88 -5.99 1.94
C ALA A 28 -2.99 -7.42 2.50
N GLU A 29 -4.19 -8.01 2.47
CA GLU A 29 -4.45 -9.41 2.81
C GLU A 29 -3.69 -10.36 1.87
N ALA A 30 -3.78 -10.13 0.55
CA ALA A 30 -3.06 -10.93 -0.44
C ALA A 30 -1.53 -10.86 -0.23
N LEU A 31 -1.02 -9.68 0.15
CA LEU A 31 0.39 -9.46 0.48
C LEU A 31 0.80 -10.09 1.82
N ALA A 32 -0.12 -10.15 2.78
CA ALA A 32 0.12 -10.64 4.13
C ALA A 32 -0.06 -12.17 4.30
N ARG A 33 -0.21 -12.92 3.21
CA ARG A 33 -0.35 -14.40 3.25
C ARG A 33 0.85 -15.13 3.86
N ARG A 34 1.99 -14.45 4.07
CA ARG A 34 3.14 -15.04 4.75
C ARG A 34 2.87 -15.11 6.25
N PRO A 35 3.24 -16.20 6.94
CA PRO A 35 3.08 -16.31 8.40
C PRO A 35 3.79 -15.20 9.19
N THR A 36 4.84 -14.61 8.62
CA THR A 36 5.63 -13.53 9.21
C THR A 36 5.09 -12.14 8.91
N SER A 37 4.04 -12.01 8.10
CA SER A 37 3.43 -10.71 7.82
C SER A 37 2.47 -10.30 8.93
N GLU A 38 2.31 -9.00 9.15
CA GLU A 38 1.33 -8.37 10.02
C GLU A 38 0.69 -7.19 9.28
N VAL A 39 -0.64 -7.10 9.33
CA VAL A 39 -1.39 -5.94 8.83
C VAL A 39 -1.77 -5.05 10.00
N ILE A 40 -1.40 -3.77 9.92
CA ILE A 40 -1.73 -2.75 10.90
C ILE A 40 -2.77 -1.82 10.28
N LEU A 41 -4.02 -1.98 10.68
CA LEU A 41 -5.11 -1.09 10.27
C LEU A 41 -4.97 0.25 11.00
N PHE A 42 -5.05 1.35 10.28
CA PHE A 42 -4.75 2.66 10.86
C PHE A 42 -5.77 3.73 10.50
N THR A 43 -6.23 4.50 11.48
CA THR A 43 -7.12 5.64 11.26
C THR A 43 -6.66 6.84 12.06
N VAL A 44 -6.96 8.04 11.54
CA VAL A 44 -6.69 9.31 12.20
C VAL A 44 -8.02 9.95 12.57
N CYS A 45 -8.21 10.23 13.86
CA CYS A 45 -9.35 10.98 14.37
C CYS A 45 -8.92 12.44 14.61
N LYS A 46 -9.74 13.42 14.21
CA LYS A 46 -9.41 14.80 14.57
C LYS A 46 -9.73 15.05 16.05
N PRO A 47 -8.93 15.86 16.75
CA PRO A 47 -9.23 16.27 18.12
C PRO A 47 -10.64 16.88 18.22
N GLY A 48 -11.44 16.43 19.18
CA GLY A 48 -12.81 16.92 19.41
C GLY A 48 -13.90 16.20 18.62
N GLU A 49 -13.57 15.30 17.68
CA GLU A 49 -14.56 14.45 17.02
C GLU A 49 -14.92 13.25 17.87
N ALA A 50 -16.22 12.97 18.03
CA ALA A 50 -16.74 11.79 18.71
C ALA A 50 -16.68 10.51 17.83
N LEU A 51 -15.66 10.40 16.98
CA LEU A 51 -15.50 9.30 16.01
C LEU A 51 -14.59 8.17 16.50
N GLU A 52 -13.88 8.36 17.61
CA GLU A 52 -12.96 7.34 18.15
C GLU A 52 -13.69 6.01 18.45
N ARG A 53 -14.86 6.06 19.09
CA ARG A 53 -15.67 4.85 19.37
C ARG A 53 -16.15 4.15 18.09
N PRO A 54 -16.81 4.84 17.13
CA PRO A 54 -17.16 4.26 15.84
C PRO A 54 -15.97 3.64 15.10
N PHE A 55 -14.83 4.32 15.05
CA PHE A 55 -13.64 3.81 14.38
C PHE A 55 -13.03 2.62 15.11
N THR A 56 -13.01 2.59 16.43
CA THR A 56 -12.58 1.41 17.19
C THR A 56 -13.42 0.19 16.83
N ALA A 57 -14.76 0.30 16.87
CA ALA A 57 -15.65 -0.81 16.53
C ALA A 57 -15.47 -1.27 15.07
N TYR A 58 -15.30 -0.31 14.15
CA TYR A 58 -15.05 -0.59 12.75
C TYR A 58 -13.72 -1.33 12.52
N LEU A 59 -12.62 -0.82 13.09
CA LEU A 59 -11.29 -1.40 12.94
C LEU A 59 -11.17 -2.76 13.64
N GLU A 60 -11.79 -2.92 14.81
CA GLU A 60 -11.85 -4.19 15.53
C GLU A 60 -12.55 -5.28 14.71
N LYS A 61 -13.67 -4.92 14.07
CA LYS A 61 -14.36 -5.81 13.13
C LYS A 61 -13.45 -6.21 11.97
N LYS A 62 -12.81 -5.24 11.30
CA LYS A 62 -11.92 -5.52 10.16
C LYS A 62 -10.69 -6.34 10.56
N ALA A 63 -10.09 -6.07 11.72
CA ALA A 63 -8.97 -6.85 12.23
C ALA A 63 -9.40 -8.31 12.51
N SER A 64 -10.57 -8.50 13.12
CA SER A 64 -11.14 -9.83 13.36
C SER A 64 -11.41 -10.60 12.07
N GLU A 65 -11.94 -9.93 11.03
CA GLU A 65 -12.14 -10.52 9.70
C GLU A 65 -10.82 -11.02 9.09
N LEU A 66 -9.75 -10.21 9.15
CA LEU A 66 -8.42 -10.62 8.68
C LEU A 66 -7.84 -11.79 9.50
N GLN A 67 -8.02 -11.76 10.83
CA GLN A 67 -7.58 -12.83 11.71
C GLN A 67 -8.30 -14.15 11.43
N ALA A 68 -9.61 -14.11 11.15
CA ALA A 68 -10.38 -15.28 10.75
C ALA A 68 -9.88 -15.89 9.42
N SER A 69 -9.32 -15.07 8.53
CA SER A 69 -8.64 -15.50 7.30
C SER A 69 -7.19 -15.97 7.52
N GLY A 70 -6.72 -16.05 8.76
CA GLY A 70 -5.38 -16.52 9.12
C GLY A 70 -4.28 -15.45 8.99
N ILE A 71 -4.65 -14.17 8.85
CA ILE A 71 -3.70 -13.06 8.76
C ILE A 71 -3.48 -12.47 10.15
N ARG A 72 -2.22 -12.24 10.54
CA ARG A 72 -1.93 -11.48 11.76
C ARG A 72 -2.32 -10.03 11.52
N ALA A 73 -3.30 -9.55 12.28
CA ALA A 73 -3.78 -8.18 12.14
C ALA A 73 -4.02 -7.54 13.51
N ARG A 74 -3.77 -6.24 13.57
CA ARG A 74 -4.15 -5.36 14.68
C ARG A 74 -4.53 -3.99 14.14
N PHE A 75 -5.03 -3.12 15.00
CA PHE A 75 -5.33 -1.75 14.61
C PHE A 75 -4.68 -0.72 15.54
N SER A 76 -4.57 0.51 15.05
CA SER A 76 -4.09 1.67 15.81
C SER A 76 -4.85 2.92 15.36
N ILE A 77 -5.16 3.80 16.31
CA ILE A 77 -5.83 5.07 16.04
C ILE A 77 -4.90 6.19 16.52
N ALA A 78 -4.64 7.16 15.64
CA ALA A 78 -3.94 8.40 16.00
C ALA A 78 -4.93 9.56 16.13
N LYS A 79 -4.53 10.57 16.90
CA LYS A 79 -5.25 11.84 16.99
C LYS A 79 -4.43 12.92 16.30
N GLY A 80 -5.01 13.58 15.30
CA GLY A 80 -4.31 14.60 14.53
C GLY A 80 -5.20 15.32 13.54
N ASN A 81 -4.78 16.51 13.13
CA ASN A 81 -5.52 17.33 12.16
C ASN A 81 -5.17 16.99 10.70
N ASP A 82 -3.99 16.42 10.49
CA ASP A 82 -3.47 16.05 9.17
C ASP A 82 -3.26 14.54 9.10
N ALA A 83 -4.06 13.87 8.26
CA ALA A 83 -4.00 12.42 8.16
C ALA A 83 -2.73 11.94 7.45
N GLY A 84 -2.20 12.69 6.49
CA GLY A 84 -0.97 12.33 5.78
C GLY A 84 0.22 12.31 6.74
N ASP A 85 0.36 13.36 7.56
CA ASP A 85 1.40 13.43 8.59
C ASP A 85 1.31 12.28 9.60
N GLU A 86 0.10 12.00 10.11
CA GLU A 86 -0.09 10.94 11.10
C GLU A 86 0.14 9.54 10.50
N ILE A 87 -0.19 9.31 9.23
CA ILE A 87 0.15 8.06 8.51
C ILE A 87 1.67 7.90 8.41
N LEU A 88 2.39 8.95 8.00
CA LEU A 88 3.86 8.90 7.87
C LEU A 88 4.53 8.67 9.23
N ARG A 89 4.07 9.35 10.30
CA ARG A 89 4.55 9.13 11.67
C ARG A 89 4.27 7.72 12.16
N ALA A 90 3.08 7.18 11.88
CA ALA A 90 2.76 5.80 12.21
C ALA A 90 3.65 4.82 11.45
N ALA A 91 3.89 5.04 10.15
CA ALA A 91 4.77 4.19 9.36
C ALA A 91 6.19 4.12 9.96
N GLU A 92 6.75 5.27 10.37
CA GLU A 92 8.05 5.33 11.04
C GLU A 92 8.04 4.68 12.42
N ARG A 93 7.04 4.98 13.27
CA ARG A 93 6.91 4.47 14.64
C ARG A 93 6.76 2.95 14.68
N GLU A 94 5.87 2.42 13.85
CA GLU A 94 5.58 0.99 13.77
C GLU A 94 6.65 0.22 12.97
N LYS A 95 7.57 0.95 12.32
CA LYS A 95 8.64 0.44 11.45
C LYS A 95 8.06 -0.47 10.37
N VAL A 96 7.03 0.03 9.68
CA VAL A 96 6.39 -0.70 8.58
C VAL A 96 7.29 -0.65 7.34
N ASP A 97 7.23 -1.70 6.53
CA ASP A 97 7.99 -1.81 5.29
C ASP A 97 7.13 -1.56 4.05
N LEU A 98 5.82 -1.40 4.23
CA LEU A 98 4.87 -1.04 3.18
C LEU A 98 3.70 -0.22 3.74
N ILE A 99 3.28 0.80 3.00
CA ILE A 99 2.00 1.50 3.22
C ILE A 99 1.04 1.11 2.08
N ALA A 100 -0.11 0.52 2.39
CA ALA A 100 -1.13 0.14 1.41
C ALA A 100 -2.26 1.16 1.39
N LEU A 101 -2.30 2.00 0.35
CA LEU A 101 -3.31 3.04 0.14
C LEU A 101 -4.18 2.71 -1.06
N SER A 102 -5.40 3.23 -1.07
CA SER A 102 -6.19 3.34 -2.30
C SER A 102 -6.22 4.79 -2.78
N SER A 103 -6.25 4.97 -4.10
CA SER A 103 -6.49 6.27 -4.70
C SER A 103 -8.00 6.55 -4.75
N HIS A 104 -8.40 7.81 -4.52
CA HIS A 104 -9.77 8.24 -4.81
C HIS A 104 -10.01 8.24 -6.34
N GLY A 105 -11.03 7.51 -6.80
CA GLY A 105 -11.34 7.31 -8.22
C GLY A 105 -12.47 8.18 -8.75
N ARG A 106 -12.48 9.48 -8.46
CA ARG A 106 -13.46 10.37 -9.13
C ARG A 106 -13.00 10.66 -10.56
N SER A 107 -13.67 9.98 -11.51
CA SER A 107 -13.64 10.11 -12.97
C SER A 107 -12.56 9.31 -13.72
N GLY A 108 -13.04 8.38 -14.56
CA GLY A 108 -12.22 7.50 -15.39
C GLY A 108 -11.36 8.23 -16.40
N TYR A 109 -10.20 7.64 -16.70
CA TYR A 109 -9.24 7.89 -17.80
C TYR A 109 -8.80 9.34 -18.13
N LYS A 110 -9.44 10.40 -17.62
CA LYS A 110 -9.17 11.78 -18.03
C LYS A 110 -8.80 12.74 -16.89
N ASN A 111 -9.13 12.44 -15.63
CA ASN A 111 -8.73 13.27 -14.49
C ASN A 111 -8.40 12.40 -13.27
N TRP A 112 -7.12 12.06 -13.09
CA TRP A 112 -6.62 11.45 -11.87
C TRP A 112 -6.72 12.45 -10.70
N ALA A 113 -7.88 12.55 -10.06
CA ALA A 113 -8.01 13.28 -8.80
C ALA A 113 -7.50 12.42 -7.64
N MET A 114 -6.18 12.40 -7.45
CA MET A 114 -5.57 11.75 -6.29
C MET A 114 -6.00 12.48 -5.02
N GLY A 115 -6.49 11.74 -4.02
CA GLY A 115 -6.92 12.33 -2.75
C GLY A 115 -5.76 13.08 -2.08
N LYS A 116 -6.08 14.13 -1.31
CA LYS A 116 -5.08 14.95 -0.59
C LYS A 116 -4.10 14.07 0.21
N VAL A 117 -4.65 13.17 1.03
CA VAL A 117 -3.86 12.25 1.88
C VAL A 117 -2.97 11.33 1.04
N THR A 118 -3.50 10.73 -0.03
CA THR A 118 -2.71 9.88 -0.93
C THR A 118 -1.55 10.64 -1.56
N THR A 119 -1.81 11.87 -2.01
CA THR A 119 -0.79 12.74 -2.62
C THR A 119 0.31 13.10 -1.62
N GLU A 120 -0.07 13.48 -0.41
CA GLU A 120 0.87 13.82 0.67
C GLU A 120 1.77 12.64 1.04
N VAL A 121 1.19 11.44 1.17
CA VAL A 121 1.96 10.23 1.48
C VAL A 121 2.90 9.88 0.32
N LEU A 122 2.45 9.90 -0.93
CA LEU A 122 3.34 9.60 -2.08
C LEU A 122 4.49 10.59 -2.22
N GLN A 123 4.27 11.87 -1.93
CA GLN A 123 5.31 12.89 -2.05
C GLN A 123 6.37 12.84 -0.94
N ARG A 124 6.01 12.31 0.24
CA ARG A 124 6.83 12.46 1.46
C ARG A 124 7.25 11.15 2.09
N SER A 125 6.66 10.03 1.68
CA SER A 125 6.96 8.73 2.27
C SER A 125 8.39 8.29 1.97
N ARG A 126 9.07 7.85 3.03
CA ARG A 126 10.34 7.10 2.93
C ARG A 126 10.12 5.59 2.90
N THR A 127 8.89 5.15 3.17
CA THR A 127 8.47 3.76 3.12
C THR A 127 7.82 3.49 1.76
N PRO A 128 8.09 2.34 1.11
CA PRO A 128 7.38 1.95 -0.10
C PRO A 128 5.86 2.07 0.04
N VAL A 129 5.20 2.62 -0.98
CA VAL A 129 3.75 2.79 -1.01
C VAL A 129 3.16 1.88 -2.08
N PHE A 130 2.25 1.00 -1.67
CA PHE A 130 1.43 0.21 -2.57
C PHE A 130 0.11 0.94 -2.81
N LEU A 131 -0.07 1.46 -4.02
CA LEU A 131 -1.26 2.22 -4.40
C LEU A 131 -2.24 1.36 -5.20
N VAL A 132 -3.45 1.20 -4.67
CA VAL A 132 -4.54 0.47 -5.30
C VAL A 132 -5.46 1.43 -6.05
N HIS A 133 -5.67 1.17 -7.33
CA HIS A 133 -6.59 1.97 -8.13
C HIS A 133 -8.04 1.55 -7.89
N SER A 134 -8.90 2.53 -7.63
CA SER A 134 -10.32 2.34 -7.31
C SER A 134 -11.27 2.38 -8.52
N LEU A 135 -10.76 2.26 -9.76
CA LEU A 135 -11.58 2.56 -10.96
C LEU A 135 -12.48 1.43 -11.42
N ASP A 136 -12.21 0.20 -11.00
CA ASP A 136 -13.00 -0.94 -11.44
C ASP A 136 -13.52 -1.71 -10.22
N PRO A 137 -14.81 -1.57 -9.87
CA PRO A 137 -15.42 -2.34 -8.79
C PRO A 137 -15.48 -3.84 -9.10
N GLU A 138 -15.30 -4.27 -10.36
CA GLU A 138 -15.31 -5.68 -10.75
C GLU A 138 -13.94 -6.35 -10.63
N VAL A 139 -12.87 -5.57 -10.49
CA VAL A 139 -11.51 -6.11 -10.30
C VAL A 139 -11.31 -6.42 -8.82
N GLU A 140 -11.72 -7.63 -8.44
CA GLU A 140 -11.31 -8.21 -7.17
C GLU A 140 -9.79 -8.38 -7.10
N PRO A 141 -9.18 -8.32 -5.91
CA PRO A 141 -7.77 -8.63 -5.76
C PRO A 141 -7.50 -10.01 -6.30
N VAL A 142 -6.42 -10.13 -7.07
CA VAL A 142 -6.07 -11.38 -7.75
C VAL A 142 -5.94 -12.51 -6.70
N PRO A 143 -6.82 -13.54 -6.72
CA PRO A 143 -6.70 -14.68 -5.83
C PRO A 143 -5.34 -15.36 -6.07
N GLY A 144 -4.53 -15.48 -5.02
CA GLY A 144 -3.15 -16.00 -5.14
C GLY A 144 -2.09 -14.96 -5.51
N GLY A 145 -2.43 -13.67 -5.43
CA GLY A 145 -1.51 -12.52 -5.49
C GLY A 145 -1.00 -12.17 -6.89
N PHE A 146 0.09 -11.40 -6.97
CA PHE A 146 0.58 -10.83 -8.22
C PHE A 146 1.35 -11.85 -9.06
N LYS A 147 0.71 -12.39 -10.10
CA LYS A 147 1.34 -13.33 -11.04
C LYS A 147 2.27 -12.66 -12.05
N LYS A 148 1.97 -11.42 -12.45
CA LYS A 148 2.79 -10.64 -13.36
C LYS A 148 2.96 -9.24 -12.78
N ILE A 149 4.20 -8.81 -12.62
CA ILE A 149 4.54 -7.47 -12.15
C ILE A 149 5.34 -6.78 -13.26
N LEU A 150 4.84 -5.65 -13.75
CA LEU A 150 5.54 -4.82 -14.72
C LEU A 150 6.39 -3.78 -13.98
N ALA A 151 7.71 -3.87 -14.07
CA ALA A 151 8.62 -2.88 -13.51
C ALA A 151 9.09 -1.94 -14.63
N LEU A 152 8.78 -0.66 -14.47
CA LEU A 152 9.18 0.38 -15.40
C LEU A 152 10.59 0.85 -15.05
N LEU A 153 11.50 0.75 -16.00
CA LEU A 153 12.90 1.14 -15.84
C LEU A 153 13.29 2.10 -16.96
N ASP A 154 13.90 3.22 -16.61
CA ASP A 154 14.48 4.18 -17.57
C ASP A 154 16.00 3.98 -17.77
N GLY A 155 16.59 3.05 -17.01
CA GLY A 155 18.03 2.78 -16.95
C GLY A 155 18.77 3.57 -15.87
N SER A 156 18.07 4.40 -15.10
CA SER A 156 18.65 5.10 -13.95
C SER A 156 18.77 4.17 -12.73
N LYS A 157 19.78 4.43 -11.90
CA LYS A 157 19.92 3.75 -10.59
C LYS A 157 18.68 3.94 -9.71
N PHE A 158 18.04 5.11 -9.81
CA PHE A 158 16.82 5.42 -9.07
C PHE A 158 15.66 4.50 -9.46
N ALA A 159 15.42 4.30 -10.76
CA ALA A 159 14.38 3.38 -11.21
C ALA A 159 14.69 1.92 -10.81
N GLU A 160 15.96 1.52 -10.82
CA GLU A 160 16.38 0.17 -10.41
C GLU A 160 16.17 -0.12 -8.91
N GLU A 161 16.02 0.90 -8.06
CA GLU A 161 15.72 0.70 -6.63
C GLU A 161 14.39 -0.03 -6.42
N ILE A 162 13.48 -0.05 -7.39
CA ILE A 162 12.23 -0.82 -7.30
C ILE A 162 12.46 -2.34 -7.34
N LEU A 163 13.59 -2.80 -7.92
CA LEU A 163 13.82 -4.20 -8.25
C LEU A 163 13.78 -5.14 -7.05
N PRO A 164 14.46 -4.86 -5.92
CA PRO A 164 14.38 -5.71 -4.73
C PRO A 164 12.93 -5.84 -4.23
N HIS A 165 12.13 -4.78 -4.33
CA HIS A 165 10.75 -4.78 -3.86
C HIS A 165 9.85 -5.66 -4.74
N VAL A 166 9.88 -5.48 -6.07
CA VAL A 166 9.07 -6.30 -6.99
C VAL A 166 9.53 -7.75 -7.04
N GLN A 167 10.82 -8.01 -6.84
CA GLN A 167 11.34 -9.37 -6.68
C GLN A 167 10.80 -10.04 -5.41
N GLY A 168 10.78 -9.33 -4.29
CA GLY A 168 10.19 -9.81 -3.03
C GLY A 168 8.72 -10.18 -3.21
N LEU A 169 7.95 -9.31 -3.88
CA LEU A 169 6.54 -9.53 -4.21
C LEU A 169 6.33 -10.72 -5.14
N ALA A 170 7.11 -10.83 -6.22
CA ALA A 170 7.01 -11.92 -7.18
C ALA A 170 7.34 -13.27 -6.53
N LYS A 171 8.41 -13.34 -5.73
CA LYS A 171 8.78 -14.57 -4.99
C LYS A 171 7.67 -15.02 -4.02
N ALA A 172 7.01 -14.08 -3.35
CA ALA A 172 5.89 -14.39 -2.45
C ALA A 172 4.73 -15.10 -3.18
N ASN A 173 4.52 -14.77 -4.45
CA ASN A 173 3.31 -15.13 -5.20
C ASN A 173 3.57 -16.11 -6.34
N GLN A 174 4.79 -16.66 -6.43
CA GLN A 174 5.25 -17.45 -7.59
C GLN A 174 4.99 -16.71 -8.91
N GLY A 175 5.22 -15.40 -8.90
CA GLY A 175 4.99 -14.49 -10.02
C GLY A 175 6.25 -14.23 -10.83
N GLN A 176 6.06 -13.58 -11.97
CA GLN A 176 7.13 -13.10 -12.84
C GLN A 176 7.23 -11.58 -12.79
N VAL A 177 8.46 -11.06 -12.83
CA VAL A 177 8.74 -9.64 -13.03
C VAL A 177 9.09 -9.42 -14.50
N ILE A 178 8.32 -8.57 -15.17
CA ILE A 178 8.57 -8.12 -16.55
C ILE A 178 9.20 -6.74 -16.45
N LEU A 179 10.40 -6.59 -17.00
CA LEU A 179 11.08 -5.30 -17.07
C LEU A 179 10.68 -4.60 -18.36
N LEU A 180 10.19 -3.37 -18.25
CA LEU A 180 9.82 -2.56 -19.40
C LEU A 180 10.60 -1.25 -19.37
N ARG A 181 11.26 -0.95 -20.49
CA ARG A 181 11.88 0.33 -20.76
C ARG A 181 11.22 0.94 -21.99
N VAL A 182 10.81 2.20 -21.86
CA VAL A 182 10.38 3.01 -23.01
C VAL A 182 11.61 3.72 -23.55
N ILE A 183 11.85 3.58 -24.85
CA ILE A 183 12.94 4.26 -25.57
C ILE A 183 12.31 5.25 -26.52
N GLU A 184 12.69 6.53 -26.42
CA GLU A 184 12.27 7.53 -27.39
C GLU A 184 12.96 7.30 -28.74
N PRO A 185 12.25 7.42 -29.87
CA PRO A 185 12.87 7.30 -31.19
C PRO A 185 13.95 8.38 -31.36
N GLY A 186 15.22 7.96 -31.45
CA GLY A 186 16.37 8.84 -31.68
C GLY A 186 17.41 8.91 -30.56
N GLY A 187 17.12 8.36 -29.37
CA GLY A 187 18.09 8.28 -28.26
C GLY A 187 18.95 7.01 -28.33
N ILE A 188 20.20 7.12 -28.79
CA ILE A 188 21.20 6.07 -28.64
C ILE A 188 21.54 5.96 -27.14
N PRO A 189 21.55 4.75 -26.53
CA PRO A 189 21.95 4.62 -25.14
C PRO A 189 23.43 5.00 -24.99
N GLN A 190 23.72 6.01 -24.16
CA GLN A 190 25.08 6.23 -23.67
C GLN A 190 25.34 5.18 -22.58
N THR A 191 26.31 4.32 -22.86
CA THR A 191 26.84 3.26 -21.99
C THR A 191 27.37 3.77 -20.68
#